data_AF-A0A6I1JUV8-F1
#
_entry.id   AF-A0A6I1JUV8-F1
#
_cell.length_a   1.000
_cell.length_b   1.000
_cell.length_c   1.000
_cell.angle_alpha   90.00
_cell.angle_beta   90.00
_cell.angle_gamma   90.00
#
_symmetry.space_group_name_H-M   'P 1'
#
loop_
_entity.id
_entity.type
_entity.pdbx_description
1 polymer ?
#
loop_
_entity_poly.entity_id
_entity_poly.type
_entity_poly.pdbx_seq_one_letter_code
_entity_poly.pdbx_strand_id
1 'polypeptide(L)'
;MKSLTRPSFWRAYATLDPRTREAARRAYRLFAENPAHPSLRFKPLGGYDHVWSVRINEQYRAVDERRGDTIVWVWVGSHNDLDNLFG
;
A
#
# COMPACT_ATOMS: atom_id res chain seq x y z
N MET A 1 1.46 15.24 -6.58
CA MET A 1 1.75 13.82 -6.33
C MET A 1 1.41 12.95 -7.52
N LYS A 2 2.43 12.31 -8.11
CA LYS A 2 2.26 11.28 -9.14
C LYS A 2 2.15 9.91 -8.48
N SER A 3 1.31 9.02 -9.01
CA SER A 3 1.19 7.64 -8.52
C SER A 3 1.43 6.64 -9.64
N LEU A 4 2.34 5.69 -9.40
CA LEU A 4 2.75 4.65 -10.34
C LEU A 4 2.68 3.28 -9.64
N THR A 5 2.58 2.22 -10.43
CA THR A 5 2.56 0.84 -9.92
C THR A 5 3.68 0.04 -10.57
N ARG A 6 4.40 -0.76 -9.78
CA ARG A 6 5.34 -1.76 -10.31
C ARG A 6 4.57 -3.02 -10.74
N PRO A 7 5.12 -3.82 -11.67
CA PRO A 7 4.54 -5.13 -11.99
C PRO A 7 4.37 -6.05 -10.76
N SER A 8 5.25 -5.94 -9.76
CA SER A 8 5.14 -6.70 -8.50
C SER A 8 3.85 -6.40 -7.74
N PHE A 9 3.40 -5.14 -7.74
CA PHE A 9 2.14 -4.75 -7.11
C PHE A 9 0.97 -5.47 -7.78
N TRP A 10 0.91 -5.47 -9.12
CA TRP A 10 -0.19 -6.13 -9.84
C TRP A 10 -0.20 -7.64 -9.66
N ARG A 11 0.98 -8.28 -9.59
CA ARG A 11 1.07 -9.72 -9.29
C ARG A 11 0.51 -10.02 -7.90
N ALA A 12 0.87 -9.24 -6.88
CA ALA A 12 0.33 -9.42 -5.53
C ALA A 12 -1.17 -9.09 -5.46
N TYR A 13 -1.61 -8.00 -6.11
CA TYR A 13 -3.02 -7.63 -6.19
C TYR A 13 -3.88 -8.72 -6.84
N ALA A 14 -3.34 -9.41 -7.85
CA ALA A 14 -4.01 -10.52 -8.53
C ALA A 14 -4.19 -11.77 -7.66
N THR A 15 -3.50 -11.91 -6.51
CA THR A 15 -3.75 -13.03 -5.59
C THR A 15 -4.84 -12.73 -4.57
N LEU A 16 -5.21 -11.47 -4.40
CA LEU A 16 -6.23 -11.05 -3.43
C LEU A 16 -7.62 -11.55 -3.84
N ASP A 17 -8.42 -11.91 -2.85
CA ASP A 17 -9.83 -12.23 -3.06
C ASP A 17 -10.63 -10.98 -3.52
N PRO A 18 -11.81 -11.17 -4.15
CA PRO A 18 -12.59 -10.06 -4.69
C PRO A 18 -12.93 -8.96 -3.68
N ARG A 19 -13.21 -9.30 -2.40
CA ARG A 19 -13.59 -8.30 -1.39
C ARG A 19 -12.38 -7.46 -1.00
N THR A 20 -11.21 -8.08 -0.87
CA THR A 20 -9.97 -7.38 -0.57
C THR A 20 -9.53 -6.49 -1.74
N ARG A 21 -9.71 -6.93 -3.00
CA ARG A 21 -9.46 -6.10 -4.18
C ARG A 21 -10.29 -4.82 -4.20
N GLU A 22 -11.58 -4.91 -3.84
CA GLU A 22 -12.46 -3.75 -3.72
C GLU A 22 -12.10 -2.84 -2.55
N ALA A 23 -11.69 -3.42 -1.41
CA ALA A 23 -11.16 -2.63 -0.29
C ALA A 23 -9.90 -1.85 -0.71
N ALA A 24 -8.99 -2.48 -1.46
CA ALA A 24 -7.79 -1.84 -1.96
C ALA A 24 -8.08 -0.70 -2.94
N ARG A 25 -9.06 -0.86 -3.84
CA ARG A 25 -9.51 0.22 -4.73
C ARG A 25 -10.08 1.40 -3.94
N ARG A 26 -10.91 1.14 -2.93
CA ARG A 26 -11.47 2.19 -2.06
C ARG A 26 -10.40 2.94 -1.28
N ALA A 27 -9.45 2.21 -0.69
CA ALA A 27 -8.32 2.79 0.00
C ALA A 27 -7.46 3.66 -0.95
N TYR A 28 -7.21 3.20 -2.18
CA TYR A 28 -6.48 3.99 -3.17
C TYR A 28 -7.21 5.27 -3.59
N ARG A 29 -8.54 5.22 -3.78
CA ARG A 29 -9.33 6.44 -4.08
C ARG A 29 -9.24 7.45 -2.93
N LEU A 30 -9.45 6.98 -1.70
CA LEU A 30 -9.32 7.83 -0.51
C LEU A 30 -7.91 8.39 -0.37
N PHE A 31 -6.89 7.59 -0.68
CA PHE A 31 -5.51 8.02 -0.68
C PHE A 31 -5.24 9.11 -1.72
N ALA A 32 -5.77 8.97 -2.94
CA ALA A 32 -5.60 9.96 -4.00
C ALA A 32 -6.26 11.31 -3.66
N GLU A 33 -7.38 11.28 -2.92
CA GLU A 33 -8.10 12.47 -2.46
C GLU A 33 -7.47 13.09 -1.21
N ASN A 34 -7.13 12.27 -0.22
CA ASN A 34 -6.60 12.69 1.07
C ASN A 34 -5.61 11.64 1.65
N PRO A 35 -4.31 11.72 1.29
CA PRO A 35 -3.29 10.81 1.82
C PRO A 35 -3.14 10.86 3.34
N ALA A 36 -3.52 11.97 3.98
CA ALA A 36 -3.44 12.17 5.42
C ALA A 36 -4.66 11.61 6.18
N HIS A 37 -5.61 10.97 5.49
CA HIS A 37 -6.80 10.45 6.13
C HIS A 37 -6.46 9.40 7.21
N PRO A 38 -6.93 9.54 8.46
CA PRO A 38 -6.51 8.67 9.58
C PRO A 38 -6.75 7.18 9.38
N SER A 39 -7.79 6.79 8.63
CA SER A 39 -8.08 5.38 8.35
C SER A 39 -7.01 4.69 7.51
N LEU A 40 -6.29 5.45 6.66
CA LEU A 40 -5.21 4.95 5.83
C LEU A 40 -3.97 4.62 6.67
N ARG A 41 -3.83 5.21 7.86
CA ARG A 41 -2.64 5.05 8.73
C ARG A 41 -1.33 5.11 7.93
N PHE A 42 -1.25 6.06 7.00
CA PHE A 42 -0.13 6.19 6.09
C PHE A 42 1.12 6.61 6.86
N LYS A 43 2.13 5.72 6.92
CA LYS A 43 3.31 5.91 7.78
C LYS A 43 4.55 5.26 7.18
N PRO A 44 5.76 5.73 7.54
CA PRO A 44 7.00 5.09 7.12
C PRO A 44 7.11 3.68 7.73
N LEU A 45 7.75 2.78 7.01
CA LEU A 45 8.08 1.44 7.47
C LEU A 45 9.44 1.47 8.17
N GLY A 46 9.52 0.97 9.40
CA GLY A 46 10.77 1.00 10.17
C GLY A 46 11.85 0.15 9.50
N GLY A 47 13.10 0.62 9.53
CA GLY A 47 14.23 -0.09 8.92
C GLY A 47 14.40 0.12 7.41
N TYR A 48 13.49 0.84 6.75
CA TYR A 48 13.55 1.12 5.32
C TYR A 48 13.47 2.61 5.04
N ASP A 49 14.46 3.13 4.31
CA ASP A 49 14.43 4.51 3.85
C ASP A 49 13.42 4.67 2.71
N HIS A 50 12.58 5.70 2.83
CA HIS A 50 11.58 6.08 1.82
C HIS A 50 10.51 5.03 1.51
N VAL A 51 10.36 3.98 2.32
CA VAL A 51 9.27 3.00 2.18
C VAL A 51 8.15 3.32 3.15
N TRP A 52 6.92 3.28 2.66
CA TRP A 52 5.73 3.62 3.42
C TRP A 52 4.68 2.52 3.29
N SER A 53 3.84 2.42 4.32
CA SER A 53 2.72 1.49 4.38
C SER A 53 1.40 2.24 4.46
N VAL A 54 0.41 1.77 3.70
CA VAL A 54 -0.99 2.20 3.73
C VAL A 54 -1.90 1.06 4.18
N ARG A 55 -2.80 1.34 5.11
CA ARG A 55 -3.84 0.42 5.57
C ARG A 55 -4.96 0.33 4.55
N ILE A 56 -5.24 -0.90 4.11
CA ILE A 56 -6.36 -1.22 3.22
C ILE A 56 -7.60 -1.57 4.03
N ASN A 57 -7.42 -2.47 5.00
CA ASN A 57 -8.41 -2.84 6.00
C ASN A 57 -7.66 -3.33 7.24
N GLU A 58 -8.30 -4.03 8.16
CA GLU A 58 -7.64 -4.55 9.35
C GLU A 58 -6.48 -5.51 9.04
N GLN A 59 -6.71 -6.43 8.11
CA GLN A 59 -5.79 -7.52 7.80
C GLN A 59 -4.78 -7.21 6.69
N TYR A 60 -5.05 -6.21 5.83
CA TYR A 60 -4.27 -5.97 4.61
C TYR A 60 -3.62 -4.58 4.57
N ARG A 61 -2.46 -4.52 3.93
CA ARG A 61 -1.64 -3.31 3.71
C ARG A 61 -1.20 -3.23 2.24
N ALA A 62 -0.93 -2.01 1.78
CA ALA A 62 -0.17 -1.75 0.56
C ALA A 62 1.12 -1.03 0.93
N VAL A 63 2.16 -1.23 0.14
CA VAL A 63 3.48 -0.63 0.34
C VAL A 63 3.88 0.16 -0.89
N ASP A 64 4.46 1.33 -0.64
CA ASP A 64 5.02 2.19 -1.66
C ASP A 64 6.46 2.62 -1.34
N GLU A 65 7.21 2.86 -2.41
CA GLU A 65 8.48 3.58 -2.38
C GLU A 65 8.23 5.03 -2.77
N ARG A 66 8.64 5.97 -1.93
CA ARG A 66 8.52 7.40 -2.18
C ARG A 66 9.76 7.93 -2.89
N ARG A 67 9.57 8.53 -4.06
CA ARG A 67 10.63 9.14 -4.87
C ARG A 67 10.26 10.61 -5.16
N GLY A 68 10.68 11.50 -4.27
CA GLY A 68 10.28 12.91 -4.32
C GLY A 68 8.77 13.08 -4.19
N ASP A 69 8.12 13.64 -5.21
CA ASP A 69 6.65 13.77 -5.32
C ASP A 69 5.97 12.56 -6.00
N THR A 70 6.72 11.49 -6.24
CA THR A 70 6.19 10.26 -6.86
C THR A 70 6.04 9.16 -5.84
N ILE A 71 4.88 8.53 -5.84
CA ILE A 71 4.59 7.31 -5.09
C ILE A 71 4.58 6.14 -6.04
N VAL A 72 5.42 5.15 -5.74
CA VAL A 72 5.54 3.93 -6.54
C VAL A 72 5.06 2.76 -5.70
N TRP A 73 3.85 2.27 -5.97
CA TRP A 73 3.29 1.10 -5.29
C TRP A 73 4.04 -0.15 -5.71
N VAL A 74 4.55 -0.90 -4.73
CA VAL A 74 5.42 -2.04 -4.98
C VAL A 74 4.81 -3.37 -4.53
N TRP A 75 3.89 -3.34 -3.58
CA TRP A 75 3.31 -4.55 -2.99
C TRP A 75 1.95 -4.29 -2.33
N VAL A 76 1.12 -5.33 -2.20
CA VAL A 76 -0.13 -5.34 -1.43
C VAL A 76 -0.39 -6.76 -0.92
N GLY A 77 -0.81 -6.91 0.34
CA GLY A 77 -0.99 -8.23 0.96
C GLY A 77 -1.37 -8.14 2.43
N SER A 78 -1.37 -9.28 3.12
CA SER A 78 -1.75 -9.32 4.55
C SER A 78 -0.67 -8.67 5.43
N HIS A 79 -1.00 -8.18 6.62
CA HIS A 79 0.01 -7.64 7.52
C HIS A 79 1.02 -8.72 7.96
N ASN A 80 0.62 -10.00 8.04
CA ASN A 80 1.54 -11.09 8.32
C ASN A 80 2.57 -11.25 7.19
N ASP A 81 2.13 -11.18 5.94
CA ASP A 81 3.05 -11.24 4.79
C ASP A 81 3.95 -10.00 4.73
N LEU A 82 3.43 -8.83 5.13
CA LEU A 82 4.23 -7.62 5.26
C LEU A 82 5.35 -7.83 6.29
N ASP A 83 5.02 -8.31 7.49
CA ASP A 83 5.98 -8.54 8.56
C ASP A 83 7.05 -9.59 8.15
N ASN A 84 6.68 -10.58 7.34
CA ASN A 84 7.65 -11.56 6.82
C ASN A 84 8.58 -10.99 5.73
N LEU A 85 8.09 -10.03 4.93
CA LEU A 85 8.86 -9.45 3.81
C LEU A 85 9.66 -8.22 4.22
N PHE A 86 9.22 -7.51 5.26
CA PHE A 86 9.74 -6.21 5.67
C PHE A 86 9.92 -6.05 7.20
N GLY A 87 9.79 -7.12 7.98
CA GLY A 87 10.10 -7.14 9.41
C GLY A 87 11.55 -7.43 9.73
#